data_AF-A0A2K3JXJ5-F1
#
_entry.id   AF-A0A2K3JXJ5-F1
#
_cell.length_a   1.000
_cell.length_b   1.000
_cell.length_c   1.000
_cell.angle_alpha   90.00
_cell.angle_beta   90.00
_cell.angle_gamma   90.00
#
_symmetry.space_group_name_H-M   'P 1'
#
loop_
_entity.id
_entity.type
_entity.pdbx_description
1 polymer ?
#
loop_
_entity_poly.entity_id
_entity_poly.type
_entity_poly.pdbx_seq_one_letter_code
_entity_poly.pdbx_strand_id
1 'polypeptide(L)'
;MGGGVSSNGGCKGGGRGSEGGNGRNFNGGNNYGRDRIDAYYQNMIEAHPCDALLLGNYAKFLKEVCGDYRKAEEYLERAILVNPGDGHILSIYADLIWKIEKNVNRARQYFEQAIQSAPDN
;
A
#
# COMPACT_ATOMS: atom_id res chain seq x y z
N MET A 1 -23.76 -3.21 -29.53
CA MET A 1 -22.63 -4.10 -29.91
C MET A 1 -21.40 -3.20 -29.97
N GLY A 2 -20.61 -3.04 -28.93
CA GLY A 2 -19.77 -4.06 -28.29
C GLY A 2 -18.33 -3.71 -28.67
N GLY A 3 -17.63 -2.98 -27.80
CA GLY A 3 -16.23 -2.58 -28.01
C GLY A 3 -15.47 -2.77 -26.71
N GLY A 4 -14.69 -3.85 -26.65
CA GLY A 4 -14.05 -4.37 -25.45
C GLY A 4 -13.02 -3.43 -24.83
N VAL A 5 -13.05 -3.39 -23.50
CA VAL A 5 -11.98 -2.84 -22.69
C VAL A 5 -10.80 -3.80 -22.70
N SER A 6 -9.68 -3.36 -23.26
CA SER A 6 -8.39 -4.05 -23.19
C SER A 6 -7.87 -4.03 -21.76
N SER A 7 -8.10 -5.11 -21.01
CA SER A 7 -7.39 -5.39 -19.77
C SER A 7 -5.95 -5.83 -20.12
N ASN A 8 -5.02 -4.88 -20.06
CA ASN A 8 -3.60 -5.14 -20.25
C ASN A 8 -2.89 -4.89 -18.91
N GLY A 9 -2.58 -5.96 -18.18
CA GLY A 9 -1.98 -5.88 -16.84
C GLY A 9 -1.41 -7.21 -16.39
N GLY A 10 -0.52 -7.80 -17.21
CA GLY A 10 0.16 -9.04 -16.87
C GLY A 10 1.05 -8.88 -15.63
N CYS A 11 0.88 -9.77 -14.65
CA CYS A 11 1.77 -9.95 -13.52
C CYS A 11 3.16 -10.39 -14.01
N LYS A 12 4.06 -9.42 -14.22
CA LYS A 12 5.48 -9.70 -14.52
C LYS A 12 6.25 -9.83 -13.20
N GLY A 13 6.45 -11.06 -12.76
CA GLY A 13 7.37 -11.40 -11.67
C GLY A 13 8.80 -11.03 -12.05
N GLY A 14 9.34 -10.00 -11.40
CA GLY A 14 10.73 -9.59 -11.51
C GLY A 14 11.49 -10.01 -10.25
N GLY A 15 12.16 -11.16 -10.28
CA GLY A 15 13.11 -11.54 -9.24
C GLY A 15 14.36 -10.66 -9.32
N ARG A 16 14.69 -9.96 -8.23
CA ARG A 16 15.98 -9.28 -8.07
C ARG A 16 16.49 -9.38 -6.62
N GLY A 17 17.41 -10.32 -6.42
CA GLY A 17 18.67 -10.14 -5.69
C GLY A 17 18.61 -9.77 -4.21
N SER A 18 18.87 -10.76 -3.36
CA SER A 18 19.29 -10.54 -1.97
C SER A 18 20.72 -10.01 -1.92
N GLU A 19 20.93 -8.79 -1.42
CA GLU A 19 22.22 -8.31 -0.93
C GLU A 19 22.10 -7.95 0.54
N GLY A 20 22.74 -8.76 1.37
CA GLY A 20 22.82 -8.58 2.82
C GLY A 20 23.75 -7.46 3.22
N GLY A 21 23.45 -6.84 4.36
CA GLY A 21 24.32 -5.87 5.03
C GLY A 21 23.93 -5.69 6.49
N ASN A 22 24.70 -6.32 7.39
CA ASN A 22 24.58 -6.22 8.84
C ASN A 22 24.88 -4.81 9.34
N GLY A 23 23.94 -4.20 10.08
CA GLY A 23 24.18 -3.02 10.90
C GLY A 23 23.47 -3.18 12.24
N ARG A 24 24.18 -3.69 13.26
CA ARG A 24 23.66 -3.81 14.63
C ARG A 24 23.42 -2.41 15.20
N ASN A 25 22.17 -2.09 15.50
CA ASN A 25 21.83 -1.05 16.46
C ASN A 25 20.74 -1.60 17.39
N PHE A 26 21.13 -2.03 18.60
CA PHE A 26 20.20 -2.50 19.62
C PHE A 26 19.54 -1.30 20.26
N ASN A 27 18.44 -0.84 19.68
CA ASN A 27 17.55 0.12 20.31
C ASN A 27 16.12 -0.08 19.81
N GLY A 28 15.15 -0.22 20.73
CA GLY A 28 13.74 0.01 20.42
C GLY A 28 12.84 -1.23 20.49
N GLY A 29 11.93 -1.23 21.46
CA GLY A 29 10.92 -2.26 21.69
C GLY A 29 9.91 -2.44 20.55
N ASN A 30 9.14 -3.53 20.65
CA ASN A 30 7.97 -3.91 19.85
C ASN A 30 8.14 -4.02 18.31
N ASN A 31 9.23 -3.53 17.73
CA ASN A 31 9.45 -3.51 16.28
C ASN A 31 9.93 -4.85 15.71
N TYR A 32 10.52 -5.71 16.54
CA TYR A 32 11.01 -7.04 16.12
C TYR A 32 9.89 -7.99 15.64
N GLY A 33 8.69 -7.87 16.23
CA GLY A 33 7.54 -8.66 15.80
C GLY A 33 7.00 -8.18 14.45
N ARG A 34 6.92 -6.86 14.26
CA ARG A 34 6.47 -6.23 13.03
C ARG A 34 7.37 -6.59 11.84
N ASP A 35 8.69 -6.47 12.02
CA ASP A 35 9.68 -6.75 10.97
C ASP A 35 9.66 -8.22 10.52
N ARG A 36 9.52 -9.16 11.46
CA ARG A 36 9.35 -10.58 11.14
C ARG A 36 8.07 -10.87 10.36
N ILE A 37 6.96 -10.21 10.72
CA ILE A 37 5.68 -10.38 10.02
C ILE A 37 5.75 -9.75 8.63
N ASP A 38 6.40 -8.59 8.48
CA ASP A 38 6.63 -7.94 7.20
C ASP A 38 7.41 -8.86 6.24
N ALA A 39 8.55 -9.41 6.70
CA ALA A 39 9.34 -10.35 5.92
C ALA A 39 8.56 -11.65 5.57
N TYR A 40 7.71 -12.14 6.47
CA TYR A 40 6.86 -13.30 6.19
C TYR A 40 5.87 -13.03 5.04
N TYR A 41 5.17 -11.89 5.08
CA TYR A 41 4.25 -11.51 4.01
C TYR A 41 4.98 -11.27 2.68
N GLN A 42 6.15 -10.61 2.69
CA GLN A 42 6.93 -10.40 1.48
C GLN A 42 7.32 -11.72 0.81
N ASN A 43 7.85 -12.69 1.56
CA ASN A 43 8.19 -14.01 1.01
C ASN A 43 6.96 -14.72 0.42
N MET A 44 5.78 -14.62 1.07
CA MET A 44 4.56 -15.21 0.55
C MET A 44 4.07 -14.51 -0.72
N ILE A 45 4.19 -13.18 -0.81
CA ILE A 45 3.80 -12.41 -1.99
C ILE A 45 4.73 -12.71 -3.16
N GLU A 46 6.02 -12.95 -2.90
CA GLU A 46 6.96 -13.41 -3.94
C GLU A 46 6.58 -14.79 -4.49
N ALA A 47 6.12 -15.71 -3.63
CA ALA A 47 5.64 -17.02 -4.05
C ALA A 47 4.26 -16.96 -4.74
N HIS A 48 3.37 -16.07 -4.29
CA HIS A 48 1.99 -15.95 -4.72
C HIS A 48 1.61 -14.49 -5.01
N PRO A 49 2.16 -13.89 -6.09
CA PRO A 49 2.00 -12.46 -6.38
C PRO A 49 0.57 -12.07 -6.80
N CYS A 50 -0.27 -13.04 -7.16
CA CYS A 50 -1.65 -12.84 -7.61
C CYS A 50 -2.67 -13.37 -6.61
N ASP A 51 -2.32 -13.51 -5.33
CA ASP A 51 -3.28 -13.86 -4.30
C ASP A 51 -3.90 -12.59 -3.70
N ALA A 52 -5.12 -12.27 -4.11
CA ALA A 52 -5.85 -11.10 -3.64
C ALA A 52 -6.06 -11.11 -2.11
N LEU A 53 -6.30 -12.28 -1.52
CA LEU A 53 -6.49 -12.42 -0.08
C LEU A 53 -5.20 -12.11 0.67
N LEU A 54 -4.07 -12.61 0.18
CA LEU A 54 -2.75 -12.32 0.73
C LEU A 54 -2.41 -10.83 0.67
N LEU A 55 -2.61 -10.21 -0.49
CA LEU A 55 -2.36 -8.78 -0.71
C LEU A 55 -3.26 -7.92 0.21
N GLY A 56 -4.55 -8.26 0.33
CA GLY A 56 -5.49 -7.59 1.21
C GLY A 56 -5.15 -7.73 2.70
N ASN A 57 -4.76 -8.94 3.14
CA ASN A 57 -4.33 -9.19 4.52
C ASN A 57 -3.05 -8.43 4.86
N TYR A 58 -2.09 -8.39 3.94
CA TYR A 58 -0.85 -7.63 4.16
C TYR A 58 -1.12 -6.12 4.22
N ALA A 59 -1.95 -5.58 3.33
CA ALA A 59 -2.35 -4.19 3.40
C ALA A 59 -3.06 -3.83 4.71
N LYS A 60 -3.91 -4.72 5.23
CA LYS A 60 -4.55 -4.56 6.54
C LYS A 60 -3.52 -4.52 7.67
N PHE A 61 -2.54 -5.44 7.67
CA PHE A 61 -1.43 -5.41 8.61
C PHE A 61 -0.64 -4.10 8.52
N LEU A 62 -0.33 -3.63 7.32
CA LEU A 62 0.38 -2.38 7.10
C LEU A 62 -0.42 -1.17 7.63
N LYS A 63 -1.74 -1.15 7.42
CA LYS A 63 -2.63 -0.09 7.92
C LYS A 63 -2.76 -0.08 9.44
N GLU A 64 -3.03 -1.24 10.05
CA GLU A 64 -3.41 -1.33 11.47
C GLU A 64 -2.21 -1.51 12.39
N VAL A 65 -1.22 -2.29 11.96
CA VAL A 65 -0.03 -2.60 12.77
C VAL A 65 1.12 -1.70 12.40
N CYS A 66 1.38 -1.46 11.11
CA CYS A 66 2.51 -0.62 10.68
C CYS A 66 2.21 0.88 10.74
N GLY A 67 0.97 1.27 10.50
CA GLY A 67 0.59 2.65 10.22
C GLY A 67 1.14 3.16 8.89
N ASP A 68 1.58 2.27 8.00
CA ASP A 68 2.12 2.61 6.69
C ASP A 68 0.99 2.59 5.66
N TYR A 69 0.22 3.68 5.66
CA TYR A 69 -0.95 3.85 4.81
C TYR A 69 -0.60 3.85 3.32
N ARG A 70 0.57 4.35 2.95
CA ARG A 70 1.02 4.43 1.56
C ARG A 70 1.34 3.05 1.00
N LYS A 71 2.10 2.22 1.74
CA LYS A 71 2.30 0.83 1.31
C LYS A 71 0.99 0.04 1.32
N ALA A 72 0.12 0.24 2.32
CA ALA A 72 -1.18 -0.42 2.37
C ALA A 72 -2.02 -0.13 1.11
N GLU A 73 -2.00 1.12 0.63
CA GLU A 73 -2.68 1.53 -0.60
C GLU A 73 -2.16 0.77 -1.82
N GLU A 74 -0.84 0.74 -2.03
CA GLU A 74 -0.22 0.03 -3.16
C GLU A 74 -0.60 -1.46 -3.21
N TYR A 75 -0.67 -2.13 -2.05
CA TYR A 75 -1.05 -3.54 -1.99
C TYR A 75 -2.56 -3.76 -2.21
N LEU A 76 -3.41 -2.83 -1.77
CA LEU A 76 -4.86 -2.90 -2.05
C LEU A 76 -5.17 -2.65 -3.52
N GLU A 77 -4.48 -1.70 -4.17
CA GLU A 77 -4.62 -1.47 -5.61
C GLU A 77 -4.26 -2.73 -6.40
N ARG A 78 -3.16 -3.39 -6.05
CA ARG A 78 -2.80 -4.69 -6.64
C ARG A 78 -3.86 -5.75 -6.39
N ALA A 79 -4.40 -5.82 -5.17
CA ALA A 79 -5.44 -6.79 -4.82
C ALA A 79 -6.75 -6.56 -5.61
N ILE A 80 -7.14 -5.30 -5.83
CA ILE A 80 -8.29 -4.91 -6.67
C ILE A 80 -8.04 -5.28 -8.14
N LEU A 81 -6.81 -5.10 -8.66
CA LEU A 81 -6.47 -5.51 -10.02
C LEU A 81 -6.58 -7.03 -10.22
N VAL A 82 -6.25 -7.82 -9.18
CA VAL A 82 -6.36 -9.28 -9.19
C VAL A 82 -7.82 -9.73 -9.05
N ASN A 83 -8.57 -9.14 -8.12
CA ASN A 83 -9.97 -9.46 -7.90
C ASN A 83 -10.81 -8.19 -7.62
N PRO A 84 -11.34 -7.54 -8.68
CA PRO A 84 -12.07 -6.29 -8.53
C PRO A 84 -13.45 -6.44 -7.86
N GLY A 85 -13.93 -7.68 -7.72
CA GLY A 85 -15.22 -7.99 -7.08
C GLY A 85 -15.13 -8.28 -5.59
N ASP A 86 -13.95 -8.21 -4.98
CA ASP A 86 -13.76 -8.55 -3.58
C ASP A 86 -14.23 -7.42 -2.65
N GLY A 87 -15.42 -7.58 -2.09
CA GLY A 87 -16.00 -6.63 -1.16
C GLY A 87 -15.16 -6.38 0.10
N HIS A 88 -14.33 -7.34 0.52
CA HIS A 88 -13.45 -7.16 1.68
C HIS A 88 -12.32 -6.19 1.37
N ILE A 89 -11.63 -6.38 0.25
CA ILE A 89 -10.55 -5.50 -0.21
C ILE A 89 -11.08 -4.09 -0.45
N LEU A 90 -12.21 -3.97 -1.13
CA LEU A 90 -12.87 -2.68 -1.38
C LEU A 90 -13.24 -1.96 -0.08
N SER A 91 -13.72 -2.68 0.93
CA SER A 91 -14.04 -2.11 2.24
C SER A 91 -12.80 -1.59 2.97
N ILE A 92 -11.68 -2.32 2.91
CA ILE A 92 -10.42 -1.89 3.53
C ILE A 92 -9.87 -0.66 2.81
N TYR A 93 -9.94 -0.62 1.48
CA TYR A 93 -9.51 0.50 0.66
C TYR A 93 -10.34 1.76 0.94
N ALA A 94 -11.67 1.64 1.02
CA ALA A 94 -12.52 2.76 1.38
C ALA A 94 -12.19 3.35 2.78
N ASP A 95 -11.94 2.50 3.79
CA ASP A 95 -11.50 2.96 5.13
C ASP A 95 -10.13 3.63 5.07
N LEU A 96 -9.21 3.11 4.25
CA LEU A 96 -7.88 3.67 4.10
C LEU A 96 -7.94 5.07 3.46
N ILE A 97 -8.65 5.22 2.34
CA ILE A 97 -8.84 6.50 1.66
C ILE A 97 -9.52 7.49 2.61
N TRP A 98 -10.56 7.08 3.34
CA TRP A 98 -11.20 7.94 4.33
C TRP A 98 -10.24 8.43 5.42
N LYS A 99 -9.31 7.57 5.89
CA LYS A 99 -8.28 7.96 6.87
C LYS A 99 -7.23 8.90 6.27
N ILE A 100 -6.84 8.70 5.00
CA ILE A 100 -5.88 9.55 4.29
C ILE A 100 -6.52 10.91 3.94
N GLU A 101 -7.75 10.92 3.42
CA GLU A 101 -8.48 12.14 3.03
C GLU A 101 -8.95 12.95 4.24
N LYS A 102 -9.25 12.31 5.38
CA LYS A 102 -9.44 13.02 6.66
C LYS A 102 -8.23 13.82 7.10
N ASN A 103 -7.09 13.66 6.43
CA ASN A 103 -5.97 14.58 6.49
C ASN A 103 -6.21 15.85 5.63
N VAL A 104 -7.46 16.35 5.59
CA VAL A 104 -7.89 17.66 5.02
C VAL A 104 -6.99 18.81 5.49
N ASN A 105 -6.35 18.68 6.65
CA ASN A 105 -5.35 19.63 7.14
C ASN A 105 -4.13 19.76 6.23
N ARG A 106 -3.68 18.67 5.60
CA ARG A 106 -2.56 18.67 4.65
C ARG A 106 -2.98 19.29 3.32
N ALA A 107 -4.21 19.01 2.88
CA ALA A 107 -4.80 19.68 1.71
C ALA A 107 -4.99 21.19 1.96
N ARG A 108 -5.38 21.60 3.18
CA ARG A 108 -5.44 23.01 3.60
C ARG A 108 -4.06 23.66 3.54
N GLN A 109 -3.00 23.01 3.99
CA GLN A 109 -1.64 23.56 3.90
C GLN A 109 -1.20 23.78 2.44
N TYR A 110 -1.50 22.85 1.53
CA TYR A 110 -1.22 23.06 0.11
C TYR A 110 -2.10 24.15 -0.51
N PHE A 111 -3.36 24.28 -0.07
CA PHE A 111 -4.24 25.40 -0.46
C PHE A 111 -3.73 26.75 0.04
N GLU A 112 -3.30 26.84 1.30
CA GLU A 112 -2.70 28.05 1.88
C GLU A 112 -1.38 28.40 1.17
N GLN A 113 -0.51 27.42 0.90
CA GLN A 113 0.71 27.63 0.13
C GLN A 113 0.45 28.06 -1.32
N ALA A 114 -0.60 27.54 -1.95
CA ALA A 114 -1.02 27.95 -3.29
C ALA A 114 -1.53 29.41 -3.31
N ILE A 115 -2.30 29.82 -2.29
CA ILE A 115 -2.73 31.21 -2.12
C ILE A 115 -1.52 32.13 -1.84
N GLN A 116 -0.55 31.68 -1.04
CA GLN A 116 0.65 32.47 -0.73
C GLN A 116 1.63 32.58 -1.91
N SER A 117 1.70 31.57 -2.78
CA SER A 117 2.63 31.48 -3.92
C SER A 117 2.09 32.06 -5.22
N ALA A 118 0.82 32.45 -5.26
CA ALA A 118 0.27 33.32 -6.29
C ALA A 118 0.08 34.74 -5.73
N PRO A 119 1.14 35.54 -5.56
CA PRO A 119 0.99 36.98 -5.49
C PRO A 119 0.72 37.47 -6.91
N ASP A 120 -0.50 37.30 -7.41
CA ASP A 120 -0.90 37.99 -8.64
C ASP A 120 -1.23 39.45 -8.27
N ASN A 121 -0.22 40.28 -8.52
CA ASN A 121 -0.28 41.60 -9.17
C ASN A 121 -1.39 42.59 -8.76
#